data_AF-A0A970N8L3-F1
#
_entry.id   AF-A0A970N8L3-F1
#
_cell.length_a   1.000
_cell.length_b   1.000
_cell.length_c   1.000
_cell.angle_alpha   90.00
_cell.angle_beta   90.00
_cell.angle_gamma   90.00
#
_symmetry.space_group_name_H-M   'P 1'
#
loop_
_entity.id
_entity.type
_entity.pdbx_description
1 polymer ?
#
loop_
_entity_poly.entity_id
_entity_poly.type
_entity_poly.pdbx_seq_one_letter_code
_entity_poly.pdbx_strand_id
1 'polypeptide(L)'
;MNWSRAKSILLLIFVLLNLVLAYFNFWQPGQVWDSPLSGDDIYVTIRNQLLDEKIAILQSIPKKVPQASLLSLKRDDSSLLLADHLFAQKDVEKEIRISHDHEQNFIFRSDQEELIISSDEFMTYYNRREEDDEEALISYDFAKSAAEDFIKNRLGFSSFNYKFEPFSGVENIAAQQNVIYCPTYKGAPIFDLGIDLVIQNDEVLIGNFNIYKQISSVDRVEWVTPAIDILLRLPQDDLIVQLRDQALEQDENWLVITDLRFGYFSFYQTGQEIQAQPVWRVDLDGGQVVYYDAFTAKRLFHH
;
A
#
# COMPACT_ATOMS: atom_id res chain seq x y z
N MET A 1 55.79 -1.47 30.58
CA MET A 1 54.45 -1.18 30.00
C MET A 1 53.41 -1.36 31.10
N ASN A 2 52.65 -0.31 31.46
CA ASN A 2 51.72 -0.34 32.60
C ASN A 2 50.41 -1.04 32.22
N TRP A 3 50.47 -2.37 32.10
CA TRP A 3 49.37 -3.23 31.66
C TRP A 3 48.10 -3.09 32.51
N SER A 4 48.24 -2.84 33.81
CA SER A 4 47.11 -2.55 34.70
C SER A 4 46.35 -1.27 34.29
N ARG A 5 47.08 -0.19 33.94
CA ARG A 5 46.46 1.07 33.48
C ARG A 5 45.77 0.91 32.12
N ALA A 6 46.39 0.15 31.21
CA ALA A 6 45.82 -0.11 29.89
C ALA A 6 44.47 -0.84 29.98
N LYS A 7 44.33 -1.81 30.89
CA LYS A 7 43.06 -2.51 31.12
C LYS A 7 41.95 -1.60 31.62
N SER A 8 42.25 -0.73 32.58
CA SER A 8 41.26 0.22 33.10
C SER A 8 40.81 1.21 32.04
N ILE A 9 41.74 1.67 31.19
CA ILE A 9 41.41 2.57 30.07
C ILE A 9 40.53 1.84 29.04
N LEU A 10 40.85 0.59 28.70
CA LEU A 10 40.07 -0.18 27.73
C LEU A 10 38.64 -0.44 28.23
N LEU A 11 38.49 -0.78 29.52
CA LEU A 11 37.18 -0.99 30.12
C LEU A 11 36.37 0.33 30.18
N LEU A 12 37.03 1.45 30.48
CA LEU A 12 36.38 2.76 30.46
C LEU A 12 35.91 3.16 29.05
N ILE A 13 36.75 2.94 28.03
CA ILE A 13 36.38 3.19 26.62
C ILE A 13 35.24 2.27 26.20
N PHE A 14 35.28 1.00 26.57
CA PHE A 14 34.21 0.06 26.26
C PHE A 14 32.88 0.49 26.88
N VAL A 15 32.88 0.84 28.17
CA VAL A 15 31.67 1.34 28.84
C VAL A 15 31.18 2.64 28.20
N LEU A 16 32.07 3.58 27.90
CA LEU A 16 31.72 4.84 27.26
C LEU A 16 31.14 4.63 25.86
N LEU A 17 31.74 3.74 25.07
CA LEU A 17 31.26 3.38 23.74
C LEU A 17 29.88 2.73 23.80
N ASN A 18 29.64 1.83 24.75
CA ASN A 18 28.32 1.24 24.96
C ASN A 18 27.29 2.26 25.44
N LEU A 19 27.68 3.23 26.28
CA LEU A 19 26.79 4.31 26.73
C LEU A 19 26.41 5.25 25.59
N VAL A 20 27.37 5.56 24.72
CA VAL A 20 27.15 6.34 23.50
C VAL A 20 26.25 5.56 22.53
N LEU A 21 26.52 4.27 22.31
CA LEU A 21 25.66 3.41 21.48
C LEU A 21 24.23 3.35 22.03
N ALA A 22 24.07 3.20 23.35
CA ALA A 22 22.78 3.20 23.99
C ALA A 22 22.07 4.54 23.85
N TYR A 23 22.77 5.66 24.05
CA TYR A 23 22.21 6.99 23.83
C TYR A 23 21.70 7.16 22.39
N PHE A 24 22.50 6.79 21.39
CA PHE A 24 22.08 6.91 19.99
C PHE A 24 20.93 5.95 19.64
N ASN A 25 21.00 4.70 20.08
CA ASN A 25 19.97 3.71 19.77
C ASN A 25 18.62 4.08 20.43
N PHE A 26 18.62 4.54 21.69
CA PHE A 26 17.39 4.84 22.41
C PHE A 26 16.83 6.26 22.19
N TRP A 27 17.68 7.27 21.96
CA TRP A 27 17.24 8.66 21.79
C TRP A 27 17.20 9.14 20.33
N GLN A 28 17.94 8.50 19.42
CA GLN A 28 18.00 8.88 18.00
C GLN A 28 17.98 7.66 17.05
N PRO A 29 16.98 6.76 17.15
CA PRO A 29 16.85 5.65 16.20
C PRO A 29 16.68 6.21 14.77
N GLY A 30 17.55 5.80 13.85
CA GLY A 30 17.51 6.19 12.44
C GLY A 30 18.43 7.34 12.02
N GLN A 31 19.23 7.91 12.93
CA GLN A 31 20.34 8.78 12.51
C GLN A 31 21.50 7.90 12.02
N VAL A 32 21.46 7.55 10.73
CA VAL A 32 22.66 7.11 10.00
C VAL A 32 23.73 8.14 10.29
N TRP A 33 24.93 7.68 10.65
CA TRP A 33 26.05 8.52 11.05
C TRP A 33 26.13 9.73 10.12
N ASP A 34 26.29 10.93 10.69
CA ASP A 34 26.79 12.10 9.96
C ASP A 34 28.16 11.71 9.37
N SER A 35 28.14 11.04 8.23
CA SER A 35 29.27 11.03 7.32
C SER A 35 29.57 12.50 7.00
N PRO A 36 30.83 12.87 6.75
CA PRO A 36 31.19 14.24 6.37
C PRO A 36 30.60 14.68 5.01
N LEU A 37 29.72 13.85 4.44
CA LEU A 37 28.95 14.03 3.24
C LEU A 37 27.66 14.75 3.62
N SER A 38 27.39 15.87 2.97
CA SER A 38 26.16 16.63 3.17
C SER A 38 24.96 15.71 2.93
N GLY A 39 23.80 15.94 3.56
CA GLY A 39 22.64 15.05 3.41
C GLY A 39 22.29 14.72 1.96
N ASP A 40 22.54 15.63 1.00
CA ASP A 40 22.35 15.41 -0.43
C ASP A 40 23.37 14.44 -1.07
N ASP A 41 24.61 14.41 -0.58
CA ASP A 41 25.68 13.52 -1.07
C ASP A 41 25.37 12.04 -0.77
N ILE A 42 24.67 11.76 0.33
CA ILE A 42 24.26 10.39 0.71
C ILE A 42 23.23 9.85 -0.30
N TYR A 43 22.25 10.67 -0.70
CA TYR A 43 21.24 10.25 -1.68
C TYR A 43 21.85 10.00 -3.06
N VAL A 44 22.83 10.82 -3.47
CA VAL A 44 23.57 10.61 -4.72
C VAL A 44 24.38 9.31 -4.65
N THR A 45 25.08 9.07 -3.54
CA THR A 45 25.88 7.85 -3.32
C THR A 45 25.02 6.60 -3.44
N ILE A 46 23.85 6.58 -2.82
CA ILE A 46 22.96 5.41 -2.82
C ILE A 46 22.31 5.21 -4.18
N ARG A 47 21.92 6.28 -4.85
CA ARG A 47 21.47 6.20 -6.23
C ARG A 47 22.54 5.57 -7.11
N ASN A 48 23.80 6.01 -7.01
CA ASN A 48 24.91 5.43 -7.77
C ASN A 48 25.14 3.95 -7.43
N GLN A 49 25.12 3.59 -6.14
CA GLN A 49 25.25 2.19 -5.73
C GLN A 49 24.15 1.30 -6.33
N LEU A 50 22.90 1.77 -6.35
CA LEU A 50 21.81 1.02 -6.98
C LEU A 50 21.99 0.91 -8.50
N LEU A 51 22.45 1.97 -9.16
CA LEU A 51 22.74 1.96 -10.59
C LEU A 51 23.85 0.96 -10.93
N ASP A 52 24.89 0.86 -10.09
CA ASP A 52 25.94 -0.15 -10.23
C ASP A 52 25.37 -1.57 -10.15
N GLU A 53 24.35 -1.77 -9.31
CA GLU A 53 23.59 -3.01 -9.16
C GLU A 53 22.47 -3.19 -10.21
N LYS A 54 22.42 -2.33 -11.24
CA LYS A 54 21.40 -2.33 -12.31
C LYS A 54 19.97 -2.10 -11.83
N ILE A 55 19.82 -1.30 -10.78
CA ILE A 55 18.55 -0.85 -10.22
C ILE A 55 18.44 0.68 -10.40
N ALA A 56 17.44 1.14 -11.14
CA ALA A 56 17.14 2.57 -11.32
C ALA A 56 16.04 3.04 -10.37
N ILE A 57 16.09 4.30 -9.93
CA ILE A 57 14.99 4.96 -9.22
C ILE A 57 14.55 6.20 -9.99
N LEU A 58 13.29 6.22 -10.44
CA LEU A 58 12.72 7.36 -11.17
C LEU A 58 12.30 8.50 -10.23
N GLN A 59 11.80 8.17 -9.04
CA GLN A 59 11.31 9.15 -8.08
C GLN A 59 12.41 9.71 -7.16
N SER A 60 12.10 10.81 -6.46
CA SER A 60 12.91 11.32 -5.36
C SER A 60 12.78 10.44 -4.11
N ILE A 61 13.90 10.15 -3.45
CA ILE A 61 13.91 9.36 -2.21
C ILE A 61 13.26 10.19 -1.08
N PRO A 62 12.25 9.64 -0.36
CA PRO A 62 11.65 10.33 0.78
C PRO A 62 12.68 10.70 1.85
N LYS A 63 12.83 12.00 2.10
CA LYS A 63 13.81 12.52 3.09
C LYS A 63 13.27 12.55 4.52
N LYS A 64 11.95 12.66 4.69
CA LYS A 64 11.32 12.73 6.01
C LYS A 64 11.14 11.32 6.55
N VAL A 65 11.63 11.09 7.76
CA VAL A 65 11.39 9.84 8.49
C VAL A 65 10.05 9.96 9.25
N PRO A 66 9.06 9.10 8.95
CA PRO A 66 7.81 9.08 9.68
C PRO A 66 7.99 8.64 11.14
N GLN A 67 7.05 9.06 11.99
CA GLN A 67 6.78 8.40 13.26
C GLN A 67 5.45 7.67 13.14
N ALA A 68 5.41 6.40 13.50
CA ALA A 68 4.25 5.54 13.31
C ALA A 68 4.08 4.54 14.45
N SER A 69 2.87 4.02 14.57
CA SER A 69 2.47 2.92 15.44
C SER A 69 1.57 1.98 14.64
N LEU A 70 1.20 0.83 15.19
CA LEU A 70 0.06 0.08 14.66
C LEU A 70 -1.21 0.93 14.72
N LEU A 71 -2.06 0.77 13.71
CA LEU A 71 -3.38 1.40 13.64
C LEU A 71 -4.46 0.39 13.95
N SER A 72 -5.43 0.79 14.76
CA SER A 72 -6.68 0.04 14.91
C SER A 72 -7.74 0.67 14.02
N LEU A 73 -8.37 -0.19 13.24
CA LEU A 73 -9.42 0.15 12.30
C LEU A 73 -10.69 -0.59 12.71
N LYS A 74 -11.81 0.11 12.73
CA LYS A 74 -13.14 -0.46 12.90
C LYS A 74 -13.77 -0.68 11.55
N ARG A 75 -14.54 -1.73 11.44
CA ARG A 75 -15.47 -1.88 10.33
C ARG A 75 -16.49 -0.73 10.28
N ASP A 76 -16.87 -0.35 9.07
CA ASP A 76 -17.97 0.58 8.85
C ASP A 76 -19.29 -0.19 8.61
N ASP A 77 -20.26 -0.04 9.50
CA ASP A 77 -21.59 -0.67 9.39
C ASP A 77 -22.51 0.06 8.37
N SER A 78 -21.93 0.76 7.38
CA SER A 78 -22.68 1.56 6.39
C SER A 78 -23.01 0.80 5.10
N SER A 79 -22.60 -0.46 4.97
CA SER A 79 -22.79 -1.29 3.75
C SER A 79 -24.24 -1.31 3.24
N LEU A 80 -25.22 -1.53 4.12
CA LEU A 80 -26.63 -1.55 3.76
C LEU A 80 -27.13 -0.18 3.30
N LEU A 81 -26.64 0.91 3.91
CA LEU A 81 -26.96 2.27 3.46
C LEU A 81 -26.41 2.54 2.06
N LEU A 82 -25.21 2.02 1.76
CA LEU A 82 -24.60 2.14 0.45
C LEU A 82 -25.34 1.31 -0.60
N ALA A 83 -25.81 0.12 -0.24
CA ALA A 83 -26.68 -0.68 -1.10
C ALA A 83 -27.99 0.06 -1.43
N ASP A 84 -28.64 0.64 -0.42
CA ASP A 84 -29.87 1.40 -0.62
C ASP A 84 -29.64 2.66 -1.49
N HIS A 85 -28.46 3.29 -1.40
CA HIS A 85 -28.06 4.39 -2.29
C HIS A 85 -27.79 3.91 -3.73
N LEU A 86 -27.03 2.82 -3.88
CA LEU A 86 -26.63 2.27 -5.18
C LEU A 86 -27.84 1.88 -6.04
N PHE A 87 -28.86 1.30 -5.40
CA PHE A 87 -30.11 0.89 -6.05
C PHE A 87 -31.27 1.84 -5.78
N ALA A 88 -31.00 3.09 -5.40
CA ALA A 88 -32.05 4.07 -5.18
C ALA A 88 -32.93 4.20 -6.44
N GLN A 89 -34.25 4.11 -6.27
CA GLN A 89 -35.26 4.19 -7.34
C GLN A 89 -35.28 3.02 -8.32
N LYS A 90 -34.60 1.91 -8.01
CA LYS A 90 -34.69 0.66 -8.77
C LYS A 90 -35.60 -0.36 -8.08
N ASP A 91 -36.15 -1.30 -8.84
CA ASP A 91 -36.83 -2.46 -8.28
C ASP A 91 -35.77 -3.51 -7.92
N VAL A 92 -35.68 -3.87 -6.63
CA VAL A 92 -34.56 -4.66 -6.09
C VAL A 92 -35.05 -5.95 -5.49
N GLU A 93 -34.58 -7.06 -6.04
CA GLU A 93 -34.72 -8.36 -5.42
C GLU A 93 -33.64 -8.53 -4.34
N LYS A 94 -34.08 -8.80 -3.10
CA LYS A 94 -33.19 -9.05 -1.96
C LYS A 94 -33.21 -10.54 -1.63
N GLU A 95 -32.07 -11.20 -1.74
CA GLU A 95 -31.87 -12.62 -1.40
C GLU A 95 -30.87 -12.73 -0.25
N ILE A 96 -31.09 -13.65 0.69
CA ILE A 96 -30.10 -14.02 1.71
C ILE A 96 -29.60 -15.41 1.34
N ARG A 97 -28.30 -15.53 1.04
CA ARG A 97 -27.66 -16.80 0.75
C ARG A 97 -26.75 -17.18 1.91
N ILE A 98 -26.96 -18.39 2.44
CA ILE A 98 -26.07 -18.97 3.45
C ILE A 98 -25.00 -19.77 2.70
N SER A 99 -23.74 -19.42 2.90
CA SER A 99 -22.60 -20.13 2.34
C SER A 99 -22.43 -21.50 3.01
N HIS A 100 -21.58 -22.36 2.43
CA HIS A 100 -21.28 -23.67 3.02
C HIS A 100 -20.64 -23.56 4.41
N ASP A 101 -20.06 -22.41 4.75
CA ASP A 101 -19.46 -22.13 6.06
C ASP A 101 -20.42 -21.41 7.02
N HIS A 102 -21.73 -21.46 6.74
CA HIS A 102 -22.78 -20.80 7.52
C HIS A 102 -22.69 -19.26 7.55
N GLU A 103 -21.89 -18.66 6.69
CA GLU A 103 -21.83 -17.21 6.52
C GLU A 103 -23.03 -16.72 5.72
N GLN A 104 -23.65 -15.63 6.18
CA GLN A 104 -24.78 -15.02 5.53
C GLN A 104 -24.30 -13.92 4.58
N ASN A 105 -24.62 -14.07 3.30
CA ASN A 105 -24.41 -13.05 2.29
C ASN A 105 -25.76 -12.43 1.93
N PHE A 106 -25.83 -11.11 1.93
CA PHE A 106 -26.96 -10.34 1.41
C PHE A 106 -26.70 -10.05 -0.06
N ILE A 107 -27.61 -10.48 -0.92
CA ILE A 107 -27.52 -10.27 -2.35
C ILE A 107 -28.65 -9.33 -2.76
N PHE A 108 -28.28 -8.23 -3.42
CA PHE A 108 -29.20 -7.26 -4.00
C PHE A 108 -29.06 -7.38 -5.51
N ARG A 109 -30.17 -7.61 -6.22
CA ARG A 109 -30.19 -7.67 -7.69
C ARG A 109 -31.20 -6.71 -8.25
N SER A 110 -30.81 -6.03 -9.32
CA SER A 110 -31.70 -5.21 -10.12
C SER A 110 -31.19 -5.15 -11.56
N ASP A 111 -32.02 -5.53 -12.51
CA ASP A 111 -31.66 -5.63 -13.93
C ASP A 111 -30.38 -6.49 -14.15
N GLN A 112 -29.31 -5.88 -14.65
CA GLN A 112 -28.00 -6.51 -14.88
C GLN A 112 -27.03 -6.34 -13.70
N GLU A 113 -27.43 -5.63 -12.65
CA GLU A 113 -26.58 -5.28 -11.53
C GLU A 113 -26.81 -6.22 -10.34
N GLU A 114 -25.72 -6.64 -9.72
CA GLU A 114 -25.72 -7.45 -8.51
C GLU A 114 -24.74 -6.83 -7.50
N LEU A 115 -25.18 -6.70 -6.25
CA LEU A 115 -24.32 -6.38 -5.12
C LEU A 115 -24.40 -7.51 -4.11
N ILE A 116 -23.24 -8.04 -3.74
CA ILE A 116 -23.08 -9.06 -2.70
C ILE A 116 -22.43 -8.38 -1.51
N ILE A 117 -23.05 -8.47 -0.34
CA ILE A 117 -22.47 -8.05 0.94
C ILE A 117 -22.26 -9.32 1.75
N SER A 118 -21.02 -9.64 2.06
CA SER A 118 -20.68 -10.79 2.90
C SER A 118 -20.87 -10.50 4.39
N SER A 119 -20.82 -11.56 5.20
CA SER A 119 -20.85 -11.50 6.68
C SER A 119 -19.78 -10.56 7.27
N ASP A 120 -18.69 -10.36 6.54
CA ASP A 120 -17.58 -9.50 6.92
C ASP A 120 -17.72 -8.04 6.40
N GLU A 121 -18.91 -7.67 5.89
CA GLU A 121 -19.23 -6.37 5.29
C GLU A 121 -18.37 -5.99 4.08
N PHE A 122 -17.61 -6.94 3.53
CA PHE A 122 -17.01 -6.77 2.22
C PHE A 122 -18.12 -6.74 1.18
N MET A 123 -18.09 -5.74 0.30
CA MET A 123 -19.08 -5.62 -0.77
C MET A 123 -18.44 -5.89 -2.12
N THR A 124 -19.11 -6.68 -2.94
CA THR A 124 -18.74 -6.90 -4.33
C THR A 124 -19.90 -6.56 -5.24
N TYR A 125 -19.69 -5.58 -6.11
CA TYR A 125 -20.61 -5.17 -7.15
C TYR A 125 -20.21 -5.80 -8.48
N TYR A 126 -21.22 -6.24 -9.24
CA TYR A 126 -21.08 -6.73 -10.60
C TYR A 126 -22.12 -6.06 -11.48
N ASN A 127 -21.71 -5.70 -12.69
CA ASN A 127 -22.59 -5.34 -13.79
C ASN A 127 -22.45 -6.41 -14.88
N ARG A 128 -23.46 -7.28 -15.00
CA ARG A 128 -23.47 -8.43 -15.91
C ARG A 128 -24.03 -8.02 -17.27
N ARG A 129 -23.35 -7.11 -17.97
CA ARG A 129 -23.64 -6.86 -19.40
C ARG A 129 -23.43 -8.14 -20.22
N GLU A 130 -24.15 -8.24 -21.33
CA GLU A 130 -24.00 -9.35 -22.27
C GLU A 130 -22.65 -9.23 -23.00
N GLU A 131 -21.99 -10.37 -23.30
CA GLU A 131 -20.66 -10.45 -23.93
C GLU A 131 -20.55 -9.81 -25.33
N ASP A 132 -21.66 -9.31 -25.90
CA ASP A 132 -21.75 -8.79 -27.28
C ASP A 132 -21.52 -7.26 -27.38
N ASP A 133 -21.27 -6.55 -26.28
CA ASP A 133 -20.93 -5.13 -26.34
C ASP A 133 -19.49 -4.93 -26.85
N GLU A 134 -19.32 -4.19 -27.96
CA GLU A 134 -17.98 -3.84 -28.47
C GLU A 134 -17.14 -3.21 -27.35
N GLU A 135 -16.02 -3.87 -27.01
CA GLU A 135 -15.10 -3.40 -25.98
C GLU A 135 -14.30 -2.21 -26.51
N ALA A 136 -14.77 -1.00 -26.20
CA ALA A 136 -14.06 0.21 -26.54
C ALA A 136 -12.81 0.33 -25.68
N LEU A 137 -11.71 0.61 -26.35
CA LEU A 137 -10.45 0.94 -25.69
C LEU A 137 -10.58 2.30 -24.98
N ILE A 138 -10.35 2.31 -23.67
CA ILE A 138 -10.47 3.51 -22.82
C ILE A 138 -9.13 3.91 -22.21
N SER A 139 -8.94 5.23 -22.09
CA SER A 139 -7.80 5.79 -21.38
C SER A 139 -7.97 5.70 -19.87
N TYR A 140 -6.86 5.66 -19.14
CA TYR A 140 -6.88 5.64 -17.69
C TYR A 140 -7.54 6.90 -17.05
N ASP A 141 -7.30 8.09 -17.61
CA ASP A 141 -7.93 9.33 -17.13
C ASP A 141 -9.46 9.31 -17.30
N PHE A 142 -9.94 8.70 -18.38
CA PHE A 142 -11.36 8.47 -18.60
C PHE A 142 -11.93 7.49 -17.58
N ALA A 143 -11.27 6.34 -17.37
CA ALA A 143 -11.66 5.35 -16.37
C ALA A 143 -11.73 5.96 -14.96
N LYS A 144 -10.75 6.78 -14.60
CA LYS A 144 -10.74 7.52 -13.34
C LYS A 144 -11.95 8.43 -13.20
N SER A 145 -12.32 9.15 -14.26
CA SER A 145 -13.49 10.05 -14.25
C SER A 145 -14.80 9.28 -14.06
N ALA A 146 -14.95 8.12 -14.74
CA ALA A 146 -16.10 7.23 -14.57
C ALA A 146 -16.17 6.64 -13.15
N ALA A 147 -15.02 6.25 -12.59
CA ALA A 147 -14.91 5.78 -11.21
C ALA A 147 -15.31 6.87 -10.19
N GLU A 148 -14.85 8.11 -10.36
CA GLU A 148 -15.23 9.24 -9.49
C GLU A 148 -16.75 9.51 -9.55
N ASP A 149 -17.33 9.46 -10.74
CA ASP A 149 -18.77 9.62 -10.94
C ASP A 149 -19.56 8.52 -10.22
N PHE A 150 -19.16 7.26 -10.40
CA PHE A 150 -19.79 6.12 -9.73
C PHE A 150 -19.72 6.22 -8.20
N ILE A 151 -18.54 6.49 -7.65
CA ILE A 151 -18.35 6.61 -6.18
C ILE A 151 -19.21 7.75 -5.62
N LYS A 152 -19.24 8.90 -6.29
CA LYS A 152 -19.92 10.09 -5.79
C LYS A 152 -21.43 10.04 -5.98
N ASN A 153 -21.89 9.69 -7.18
CA ASN A 153 -23.27 9.85 -7.60
C ASN A 153 -24.07 8.55 -7.47
N ARG A 154 -23.45 7.38 -7.66
CA ARG A 154 -24.14 6.08 -7.54
C ARG A 154 -24.06 5.53 -6.12
N LEU A 155 -22.85 5.43 -5.56
CA LEU A 155 -22.67 4.94 -4.18
C LEU A 155 -23.05 5.96 -3.10
N GLY A 156 -23.17 7.25 -3.47
CA GLY A 156 -23.41 8.32 -2.50
C GLY A 156 -22.23 8.56 -1.54
N PHE A 157 -21.04 8.08 -1.91
CA PHE A 157 -19.85 8.06 -1.06
C PHE A 157 -19.14 9.43 -1.09
N SER A 158 -19.73 10.43 -0.44
CA SER A 158 -19.25 11.82 -0.51
C SER A 158 -18.30 12.24 0.63
N SER A 159 -17.94 11.35 1.57
CA SER A 159 -17.51 11.80 2.90
C SER A 159 -16.31 11.07 3.53
N PHE A 160 -15.44 10.42 2.78
CA PHE A 160 -14.24 9.80 3.35
C PHE A 160 -12.94 10.28 2.71
N ASN A 161 -11.87 10.35 3.51
CA ASN A 161 -10.50 10.74 3.13
C ASN A 161 -9.81 9.69 2.24
N TYR A 162 -10.52 9.14 1.26
CA TYR A 162 -9.97 8.27 0.25
C TYR A 162 -9.22 9.12 -0.76
N LYS A 163 -7.98 8.74 -1.00
CA LYS A 163 -7.19 9.32 -2.07
C LYS A 163 -7.07 8.28 -3.16
N PHE A 164 -7.19 8.78 -4.38
CA PHE A 164 -6.82 8.03 -5.56
C PHE A 164 -5.40 7.49 -5.40
N GLU A 165 -5.24 6.20 -5.59
CA GLU A 165 -3.96 5.52 -5.52
C GLU A 165 -3.46 5.26 -6.95
N PRO A 166 -2.44 5.99 -7.43
CA PRO A 166 -1.88 5.72 -8.74
C PRO A 166 -1.27 4.33 -8.74
N PHE A 167 -1.65 3.51 -9.73
CA PHE A 167 -1.00 2.25 -10.00
C PHE A 167 0.07 2.45 -11.09
N SER A 168 1.29 1.97 -10.85
CA SER A 168 2.36 2.00 -11.84
C SER A 168 2.23 0.82 -12.80
N GLY A 169 2.44 1.03 -14.10
CA GLY A 169 2.36 -0.02 -15.11
C GLY A 169 0.98 -0.18 -15.78
N VAL A 170 0.09 0.80 -15.61
CA VAL A 170 -1.19 0.81 -16.32
C VAL A 170 -0.96 1.09 -17.80
N GLU A 171 -1.52 0.25 -18.68
CA GLU A 171 -1.57 0.55 -20.10
C GLU A 171 -2.35 1.84 -20.34
N ASN A 172 -1.76 2.78 -21.08
CA ASN A 172 -2.38 4.08 -21.35
C ASN A 172 -3.79 3.96 -21.92
N ILE A 173 -4.06 2.87 -22.66
CA ILE A 173 -5.32 2.55 -23.30
C ILE A 173 -5.52 1.04 -23.21
N ALA A 174 -6.65 0.60 -22.66
CA ALA A 174 -7.01 -0.82 -22.53
C ALA A 174 -8.53 -0.98 -22.60
N ALA A 175 -9.01 -2.20 -22.87
CA ALA A 175 -10.44 -2.50 -22.85
C ALA A 175 -11.03 -2.40 -21.43
N GLN A 176 -10.22 -2.73 -20.42
CA GLN A 176 -10.57 -2.62 -19.02
C GLN A 176 -9.47 -1.90 -18.25
N GLN A 177 -9.87 -1.05 -17.31
CA GLN A 177 -8.96 -0.26 -16.50
C GLN A 177 -9.31 -0.44 -15.02
N ASN A 178 -8.32 -0.75 -14.17
CA ASN A 178 -8.52 -0.84 -12.73
C ASN A 178 -8.20 0.51 -12.06
N VAL A 179 -9.15 1.06 -11.31
CA VAL A 179 -9.03 2.30 -10.55
C VAL A 179 -9.17 2.02 -9.06
N ILE A 180 -8.13 2.33 -8.29
CA ILE A 180 -8.05 2.04 -6.85
C ILE A 180 -8.09 3.34 -6.04
N TYR A 181 -8.88 3.33 -4.96
CA TYR A 181 -8.93 4.38 -3.95
C TYR A 181 -8.65 3.79 -2.57
N CYS A 182 -7.67 4.37 -1.88
CA CYS A 182 -7.28 3.92 -0.54
C CYS A 182 -7.57 5.01 0.51
N PRO A 183 -7.99 4.63 1.73
CA PRO A 183 -8.15 5.59 2.81
C PRO A 183 -6.77 6.08 3.28
N THR A 184 -6.73 7.28 3.87
CA THR A 184 -5.48 7.85 4.38
C THR A 184 -5.53 8.17 5.87
N TYR A 185 -4.44 7.88 6.58
CA TYR A 185 -4.19 8.27 7.97
C TYR A 185 -3.01 9.23 8.06
N LYS A 186 -3.24 10.44 8.59
CA LYS A 186 -2.22 11.51 8.67
C LYS A 186 -1.50 11.77 7.33
N GLY A 187 -2.21 11.55 6.22
CA GLY A 187 -1.69 11.70 4.86
C GLY A 187 -1.00 10.46 4.27
N ALA A 188 -0.80 9.38 5.03
CA ALA A 188 -0.26 8.12 4.56
C ALA A 188 -1.39 7.15 4.12
N PRO A 189 -1.29 6.49 2.96
CA PRO A 189 -2.31 5.54 2.48
C PRO A 189 -2.35 4.25 3.31
N ILE A 190 -3.50 3.56 3.29
CA ILE A 190 -3.67 2.20 3.78
C ILE A 190 -3.95 1.31 2.55
N PHE A 191 -2.94 0.58 2.07
CA PHE A 191 -2.89 0.09 0.69
C PHE A 191 -3.85 -1.05 0.35
N ASP A 192 -4.19 -1.91 1.30
CA ASP A 192 -5.07 -3.07 1.10
C ASP A 192 -6.54 -2.81 1.42
N LEU A 193 -6.87 -1.58 1.80
CA LEU A 193 -8.22 -1.17 2.11
C LEU A 193 -8.72 -0.16 1.09
N GLY A 194 -10.03 -0.19 0.88
CA GLY A 194 -10.75 0.80 0.10
C GLY A 194 -11.51 0.23 -1.07
N ILE A 195 -11.43 0.91 -2.21
CA ILE A 195 -12.31 0.69 -3.34
C ILE A 195 -11.46 0.35 -4.55
N ASP A 196 -11.68 -0.82 -5.13
CA ASP A 196 -11.08 -1.27 -6.39
C ASP A 196 -12.21 -1.40 -7.42
N LEU A 197 -12.13 -0.65 -8.51
CA LEU A 197 -13.13 -0.61 -9.57
C LEU A 197 -12.51 -1.01 -10.90
N VAL A 198 -13.10 -2.01 -11.55
CA VAL A 198 -12.82 -2.34 -12.94
C VAL A 198 -13.80 -1.58 -13.82
N ILE A 199 -13.27 -0.67 -14.63
CA ILE A 199 -14.03 0.14 -15.58
C ILE A 199 -13.90 -0.47 -16.97
N GLN A 200 -15.02 -0.60 -17.66
CA GLN A 200 -15.08 -1.00 -19.06
C GLN A 200 -16.04 -0.07 -19.79
N ASN A 201 -15.64 0.39 -20.98
CA ASN A 201 -16.36 1.47 -21.67
C ASN A 201 -16.53 2.65 -20.70
N ASP A 202 -17.76 3.03 -20.35
CA ASP A 202 -18.10 4.14 -19.46
C ASP A 202 -18.70 3.72 -18.10
N GLU A 203 -18.70 2.43 -17.78
CA GLU A 203 -19.34 1.90 -16.58
C GLU A 203 -18.40 1.06 -15.72
N VAL A 204 -18.77 0.94 -14.44
CA VAL A 204 -18.13 -0.01 -13.52
C VAL A 204 -18.65 -1.41 -13.85
N LEU A 205 -17.73 -2.31 -14.23
CA LEU A 205 -18.02 -3.72 -14.45
C LEU A 205 -17.98 -4.50 -13.13
N ILE A 206 -16.94 -4.27 -12.33
CA ILE A 206 -16.71 -4.92 -11.03
C ILE A 206 -16.30 -3.84 -10.04
N GLY A 207 -16.85 -3.88 -8.83
CA GLY A 207 -16.41 -3.04 -7.73
C GLY A 207 -16.22 -3.83 -6.45
N ASN A 208 -15.03 -3.76 -5.87
CA ASN A 208 -14.73 -4.35 -4.57
C ASN A 208 -14.60 -3.23 -3.53
N PHE A 209 -15.35 -3.34 -2.43
CA PHE A 209 -15.38 -2.33 -1.38
C PHE A 209 -15.02 -2.95 -0.05
N ASN A 210 -13.89 -2.51 0.48
CA ASN A 210 -13.37 -2.91 1.76
C ASN A 210 -13.28 -1.69 2.68
N ILE A 211 -14.40 -1.37 3.35
CA ILE A 211 -14.60 -0.07 4.02
C ILE A 211 -14.39 -0.22 5.53
N TYR A 212 -13.27 0.28 6.01
CA TYR A 212 -12.98 0.42 7.44
C TYR A 212 -12.89 1.91 7.83
N LYS A 213 -13.48 2.24 8.98
CA LYS A 213 -13.30 3.52 9.67
C LYS A 213 -12.13 3.43 10.63
N GLN A 214 -11.32 4.48 10.67
CA GLN A 214 -10.21 4.55 11.60
C GLN A 214 -10.70 4.82 13.04
N ILE A 215 -10.14 4.11 14.03
CA ILE A 215 -10.41 4.37 15.46
C ILE A 215 -9.27 5.17 16.08
N SER A 216 -8.05 4.62 16.08
CA SER A 216 -6.93 5.18 16.87
C SER A 216 -5.59 4.49 16.56
N SER A 217 -4.49 5.03 17.10
CA SER A 217 -3.23 4.31 17.24
C SER A 217 -3.30 3.39 18.46
N VAL A 218 -2.94 2.11 18.30
CA VAL A 218 -2.97 1.11 19.39
C VAL A 218 -1.74 1.20 20.29
N ASP A 219 -0.58 1.42 19.66
CA ASP A 219 0.71 1.26 20.31
C ASP A 219 1.48 2.57 20.48
N ARG A 220 2.65 2.46 21.12
CA ARG A 220 3.61 3.55 21.21
C ARG A 220 4.02 3.99 19.80
N VAL A 221 4.02 5.30 19.60
CA VAL A 221 4.56 5.90 18.38
C VAL A 221 6.08 5.75 18.39
N GLU A 222 6.61 5.09 17.36
CA GLU A 222 8.02 4.80 17.18
C GLU A 222 8.53 5.40 15.86
N TRP A 223 9.83 5.64 15.79
CA TRP A 223 10.47 6.04 14.54
C TRP A 223 10.55 4.83 13.61
N VAL A 224 10.14 5.03 12.36
CA VAL A 224 10.29 3.98 11.35
C VAL A 224 11.69 4.04 10.73
N THR A 225 12.12 2.92 10.18
CA THR A 225 13.30 2.82 9.33
C THR A 225 13.18 3.80 8.16
N PRO A 226 14.15 4.68 7.91
CA PRO A 226 14.12 5.61 6.78
C PRO A 226 14.08 4.89 5.43
N ALA A 227 13.52 5.54 4.41
CA ALA A 227 13.43 5.01 3.03
C ALA A 227 14.80 4.54 2.49
N ILE A 228 15.88 5.22 2.90
CA ILE A 228 17.24 4.96 2.47
C ILE A 228 17.74 3.57 2.88
N ASP A 229 17.31 3.10 4.06
CA ASP A 229 17.68 1.80 4.60
C ASP A 229 16.88 0.67 3.94
N ILE A 230 15.71 0.98 3.35
CA ILE A 230 14.99 0.06 2.46
C ILE A 230 15.80 -0.11 1.18
N LEU A 231 16.18 1.01 0.55
CA LEU A 231 16.93 1.04 -0.70
C LEU A 231 18.27 0.29 -0.59
N LEU A 232 19.00 0.46 0.51
CA LEU A 232 20.26 -0.25 0.75
C LEU A 232 20.12 -1.77 0.87
N ARG A 233 18.91 -2.27 1.20
CA ARG A 233 18.63 -3.70 1.29
C ARG A 233 18.22 -4.32 -0.04
N LEU A 234 17.69 -3.53 -0.98
CA LEU A 234 17.15 -4.05 -2.24
C LEU A 234 18.14 -4.94 -3.01
N PRO A 235 19.44 -4.58 -3.17
CA PRO A 235 20.39 -5.46 -3.88
C PRO A 235 20.69 -6.80 -3.19
N GLN A 236 20.31 -6.94 -1.91
CA GLN A 236 20.52 -8.15 -1.11
C GLN A 236 19.22 -8.94 -0.95
N ASP A 237 18.10 -8.44 -1.48
CA ASP A 237 16.81 -9.08 -1.38
C ASP A 237 16.64 -10.10 -2.51
N ASP A 238 16.48 -11.39 -2.14
CA ASP A 238 16.43 -12.49 -3.12
C ASP A 238 15.37 -12.30 -4.22
N LEU A 239 14.22 -11.67 -3.91
CA LEU A 239 13.17 -11.42 -4.91
C LEU A 239 13.59 -10.31 -5.85
N ILE A 240 14.14 -9.21 -5.31
CA ILE A 240 14.63 -8.09 -6.13
C ILE A 240 15.76 -8.56 -7.04
N VAL A 241 16.67 -9.39 -6.53
CA VAL A 241 17.73 -10.03 -7.31
C VAL A 241 17.13 -10.88 -8.44
N GLN A 242 16.15 -11.72 -8.14
CA GLN A 242 15.46 -12.53 -9.15
C GLN A 242 14.79 -11.66 -10.23
N LEU A 243 14.03 -10.64 -9.84
CA LEU A 243 13.31 -9.75 -10.75
C LEU A 243 14.28 -8.94 -11.62
N ARG A 244 15.38 -8.47 -11.04
CA ARG A 244 16.45 -7.81 -11.78
C ARG A 244 17.07 -8.75 -12.81
N ASP A 245 17.42 -9.97 -12.41
CA ASP A 245 18.04 -10.94 -13.32
C ASP A 245 17.08 -11.29 -14.47
N GLN A 246 15.78 -11.43 -14.19
CA GLN A 246 14.73 -11.58 -15.20
C GLN A 246 14.63 -10.38 -16.15
N ALA A 247 14.69 -9.15 -15.63
CA ALA A 247 14.63 -7.94 -16.46
C ALA A 247 15.86 -7.85 -17.40
N LEU A 248 17.04 -8.24 -16.90
CA LEU A 248 18.27 -8.27 -17.69
C LEU A 248 18.23 -9.32 -18.80
N GLU A 249 17.57 -10.46 -18.57
CA GLU A 249 17.39 -11.50 -19.59
C GLU A 249 16.44 -11.08 -20.73
N GLN A 250 15.50 -10.16 -20.47
CA GLN A 250 14.44 -9.84 -21.42
C GLN A 250 14.79 -8.78 -22.47
N ASP A 251 15.70 -7.82 -22.19
CA ASP A 251 16.33 -6.93 -23.21
C ASP A 251 17.38 -5.96 -22.61
N GLU A 252 18.23 -6.42 -21.67
CA GLU A 252 19.11 -5.52 -20.86
C GLU A 252 18.36 -4.45 -20.04
N ASN A 253 17.07 -4.68 -19.75
CA ASN A 253 16.30 -3.73 -18.96
C ASN A 253 16.77 -3.77 -17.50
N TRP A 254 17.11 -2.61 -16.98
CA TRP A 254 17.40 -2.46 -15.56
C TRP A 254 16.12 -2.67 -14.77
N LEU A 255 16.24 -3.10 -13.52
CA LEU A 255 15.09 -3.07 -12.64
C LEU A 255 14.78 -1.62 -12.30
N VAL A 256 13.58 -1.15 -12.64
CA VAL A 256 13.21 0.25 -12.43
C VAL A 256 12.22 0.35 -11.26
N ILE A 257 12.59 1.13 -10.25
CA ILE A 257 11.71 1.53 -9.16
C ILE A 257 10.98 2.80 -9.58
N THR A 258 9.67 2.69 -9.73
CA THR A 258 8.80 3.79 -10.18
C THR A 258 8.33 4.64 -8.99
N ASP A 259 8.16 4.03 -7.82
CA ASP A 259 7.70 4.72 -6.61
C ASP A 259 8.23 4.08 -5.31
N LEU A 260 8.36 4.89 -4.25
CA LEU A 260 8.75 4.45 -2.90
C LEU A 260 7.98 5.25 -1.85
N ARG A 261 6.96 4.65 -1.24
CA ARG A 261 6.02 5.36 -0.35
C ARG A 261 5.83 4.69 0.99
N PHE A 262 5.68 5.53 2.01
CA PHE A 262 5.28 5.10 3.35
C PHE A 262 3.75 5.01 3.43
N GLY A 263 3.24 3.95 4.03
CA GLY A 263 1.82 3.72 4.25
C GLY A 263 1.56 2.69 5.33
N TYR A 264 0.36 2.14 5.32
CA TYR A 264 -0.10 1.09 6.21
C TYR A 264 -0.65 -0.10 5.42
N PHE A 265 -0.60 -1.28 6.01
CA PHE A 265 -1.14 -2.51 5.43
C PHE A 265 -1.77 -3.37 6.53
N SER A 266 -3.00 -3.85 6.30
CA SER A 266 -3.77 -4.66 7.25
C SER A 266 -3.65 -6.18 7.06
N PHE A 267 -2.98 -6.63 6.01
CA PHE A 267 -2.79 -8.05 5.65
C PHE A 267 -4.10 -8.76 5.37
N TYR A 268 -5.06 -8.03 4.78
CA TYR A 268 -6.37 -8.60 4.46
C TYR A 268 -7.05 -9.19 5.70
N GLN A 269 -6.75 -8.67 6.90
CA GLN A 269 -7.44 -9.06 8.11
C GLN A 269 -8.93 -8.74 7.96
N THR A 270 -9.77 -9.69 8.37
CA THR A 270 -11.22 -9.52 8.42
C THR A 270 -11.67 -9.55 9.87
N GLY A 271 -12.55 -8.62 10.24
CA GLY A 271 -13.13 -8.57 11.57
C GLY A 271 -13.80 -7.24 11.87
N GLN A 272 -14.48 -7.15 13.00
CA GLN A 272 -15.05 -5.89 13.50
C GLN A 272 -13.97 -4.86 13.82
N GLU A 273 -12.83 -5.31 14.32
CA GLU A 273 -11.65 -4.50 14.56
C GLU A 273 -10.42 -5.22 14.02
N ILE A 274 -9.64 -4.52 13.19
CA ILE A 274 -8.42 -5.04 12.57
C ILE A 274 -7.23 -4.13 12.87
N GLN A 275 -6.03 -4.64 12.65
CA GLN A 275 -4.80 -3.87 12.81
C GLN A 275 -4.10 -3.67 11.47
N ALA A 276 -3.67 -2.43 11.21
CA ALA A 276 -2.80 -2.11 10.09
C ALA A 276 -1.42 -1.70 10.57
N GLN A 277 -0.39 -2.29 9.97
CA GLN A 277 1.00 -2.04 10.33
C GLN A 277 1.65 -1.06 9.35
N PRO A 278 2.60 -0.23 9.81
CA PRO A 278 3.30 0.68 8.93
C PRO A 278 4.26 -0.08 8.01
N VAL A 279 4.25 0.28 6.72
CA VAL A 279 5.05 -0.35 5.68
C VAL A 279 5.68 0.66 4.74
N TRP A 280 6.76 0.26 4.08
CA TRP A 280 7.26 0.88 2.86
C TRP A 280 6.81 0.04 1.67
N ARG A 281 6.13 0.68 0.72
CA ARG A 281 5.74 0.12 -0.57
C ARG A 281 6.77 0.54 -1.63
N VAL A 282 7.30 -0.43 -2.35
CA VAL A 282 8.22 -0.25 -3.48
C VAL A 282 7.48 -0.70 -4.73
N ASP A 283 7.18 0.25 -5.62
CA ASP A 283 6.54 -0.02 -6.90
C ASP A 283 7.61 -0.20 -7.97
N LEU A 284 7.54 -1.30 -8.72
CA LEU A 284 8.47 -1.65 -9.79
C LEU A 284 7.81 -1.43 -11.16
N ASP A 285 8.64 -1.17 -12.15
CA ASP A 285 8.22 -1.19 -13.54
C ASP A 285 7.80 -2.62 -13.94
N GLY A 286 6.68 -2.74 -14.66
CA GLY A 286 5.99 -4.01 -14.87
C GLY A 286 4.89 -4.34 -13.86
N GLY A 287 4.57 -3.43 -12.93
CA GLY A 287 3.37 -3.51 -12.06
C GLY A 287 3.55 -4.36 -10.79
N GLN A 288 4.74 -4.91 -10.58
CA GLN A 288 5.07 -5.66 -9.36
C GLN A 288 5.22 -4.71 -8.18
N VAL A 289 4.71 -5.12 -7.02
CA VAL A 289 4.74 -4.29 -5.80
C VAL A 289 5.33 -5.09 -4.65
N VAL A 290 6.33 -4.51 -3.96
CA VAL A 290 6.99 -5.15 -2.82
C VAL A 290 6.80 -4.33 -1.55
N TYR A 291 6.47 -5.01 -0.46
CA TYR A 291 6.23 -4.37 0.84
C TYR A 291 7.31 -4.75 1.85
N TYR A 292 7.82 -3.74 2.55
CA TYR A 292 8.78 -3.87 3.63
C TYR A 292 8.20 -3.36 4.94
N ASP A 293 8.49 -4.06 6.03
CA ASP A 293 8.13 -3.66 7.38
C ASP A 293 8.80 -2.31 7.70
N ALA A 294 8.03 -1.31 8.10
CA ALA A 294 8.61 0.01 8.31
C ALA A 294 9.51 0.06 9.55
N PHE A 295 9.35 -0.80 10.54
CA PHE A 295 10.18 -0.78 11.75
C PHE A 295 11.49 -1.57 11.58
N THR A 296 11.44 -2.71 10.91
CA THR A 296 12.57 -3.65 10.80
C THR A 296 13.21 -3.66 9.41
N ALA A 297 12.53 -3.09 8.42
CA ALA A 297 12.92 -3.09 7.01
C ALA A 297 13.16 -4.48 6.43
N LYS A 298 12.49 -5.49 6.99
CA LYS A 298 12.41 -6.83 6.40
C LYS A 298 11.30 -6.85 5.35
N ARG A 299 11.54 -7.56 4.25
CA ARG A 299 10.50 -7.82 3.25
C ARG A 299 9.36 -8.61 3.91
N LEU A 300 8.13 -8.18 3.67
CA LEU A 300 6.93 -8.81 4.17
C LEU A 300 6.33 -9.75 3.12
N PHE A 301 5.95 -9.19 1.98
CA PHE A 301 5.34 -9.90 0.85
C PHE A 301 5.44 -9.04 -0.42
N HIS A 302 4.96 -9.60 -1.54
CA HIS A 302 4.90 -8.95 -2.83
C HIS A 302 3.60 -9.33 -3.55
N HIS A 303 3.20 -8.49 -4.50
CA HIS A 303 2.09 -8.71 -5.44
C HIS A 303 2.58 -8.61 -6.88
#